data_AF-J2ASG5-F1
#
_entry.id   AF-J2ASG5-F1
#
_cell.length_a   1.000
_cell.length_b   1.000
_cell.length_c   1.000
_cell.angle_alpha   90.00
_cell.angle_beta   90.00
_cell.angle_gamma   90.00
#
_symmetry.space_group_name_H-M   'P 1'
#
loop_
_entity.id
_entity.type
_entity.pdbx_description
1 polymer ?
#
loop_
_entity_poly.entity_id
_entity_poly.type
_entity_poly.pdbx_seq_one_letter_code
_entity_poly.pdbx_strand_id
1 'polypeptide(L)'
;MTISLAESDAPGDRKILSTLRQIKAFAKDPDCDCSCILIIGELLAHLAPTQRAAVAQELFMSALRQRTKVGTLLELLKELDQFGPASEIGEIDEAALIFDDVAKQARMGSQLLRAFAANRHDILDARQTFGANQAGERLS
;
A
#
# COMPACT_ATOMS: atom_id res chain seq x y z
N MET A 1 -3.64 -25.12 -8.39
CA MET A 1 -2.39 -24.80 -9.11
C MET A 1 -1.74 -23.63 -8.38
N THR A 2 -0.89 -23.93 -7.41
CA THR A 2 -0.18 -22.95 -6.59
C THR A 2 1.05 -22.49 -7.36
N ILE A 3 1.09 -21.21 -7.77
CA ILE A 3 2.31 -20.62 -8.31
C ILE A 3 3.23 -20.39 -7.10
N SER A 4 4.14 -21.33 -6.89
CA SER A 4 5.31 -21.13 -6.04
C SER A 4 6.10 -19.98 -6.66
N LEU A 5 6.24 -18.89 -5.91
CA LEU A 5 7.22 -17.85 -6.20
C LEU A 5 8.59 -18.50 -6.02
N ALA A 6 9.09 -19.11 -7.09
CA ALA A 6 10.50 -19.45 -7.20
C ALA A 6 11.29 -18.17 -6.88
N GLU A 7 12.21 -18.27 -5.93
CA GLU A 7 13.23 -17.27 -5.65
C GLU A 7 14.04 -17.03 -6.94
N SER A 8 13.56 -16.08 -7.74
CA SER A 8 14.32 -15.53 -8.85
C SER A 8 15.34 -14.57 -8.26
N ASP A 9 16.60 -14.97 -8.28
CA ASP A 9 17.72 -14.24 -7.68
C ASP A 9 18.26 -13.12 -8.59
N ALA A 10 17.41 -12.65 -9.52
CA ALA A 10 17.76 -11.60 -10.47
C ALA A 10 17.94 -10.25 -9.74
N PRO A 11 18.95 -9.43 -10.12
CA PRO A 11 19.18 -8.11 -9.50
C PRO A 11 17.96 -7.18 -9.52
N GLY A 12 17.09 -7.33 -10.53
CA GLY A 12 15.82 -6.60 -10.65
C GLY A 12 14.79 -6.96 -9.58
N ASP A 13 14.71 -8.23 -9.19
CA ASP A 13 13.73 -8.73 -8.22
C ASP A 13 14.09 -8.31 -6.80
N ARG A 14 15.40 -8.32 -6.47
CA ARG A 14 15.90 -7.81 -5.19
C ARG A 14 15.58 -6.32 -5.00
N LYS A 15 15.68 -5.51 -6.06
CA LYS A 15 15.37 -4.07 -6.03
C LYS A 15 13.86 -3.80 -5.88
N ILE A 16 13.01 -4.62 -6.49
CA ILE A 16 11.56 -4.56 -6.31
C ILE A 16 11.20 -4.89 -4.86
N LEU A 17 11.75 -5.97 -4.32
CA LEU A 17 11.46 -6.42 -2.95
C LEU A 17 11.94 -5.42 -1.90
N SER A 18 13.12 -4.82 -2.06
CA SER A 18 13.61 -3.78 -1.14
C SER A 18 12.73 -2.54 -1.17
N THR A 19 12.32 -2.11 -2.36
CA THR A 19 11.41 -0.98 -2.55
C THR A 19 10.07 -1.23 -1.86
N LEU A 20 9.48 -2.40 -2.07
CA LEU A 20 8.23 -2.78 -1.42
C LEU A 20 8.34 -2.84 0.10
N ARG A 21 9.46 -3.34 0.64
CA ARG A 21 9.69 -3.36 2.09
C ARG A 21 9.76 -1.96 2.67
N GLN A 22 10.46 -1.04 2.01
CA GLN A 22 10.56 0.35 2.47
C GLN A 22 9.19 1.04 2.43
N ILE A 23 8.44 0.94 1.33
CA ILE A 23 7.08 1.50 1.22
C ILE A 23 6.16 0.95 2.33
N LYS A 24 6.21 -0.37 2.56
CA LYS A 24 5.41 -1.03 3.61
C LYS A 24 5.85 -0.62 5.03
N ALA A 25 7.12 -0.25 5.24
CA ALA A 25 7.60 0.26 6.53
C ALA A 25 7.08 1.68 6.80
N PHE A 26 7.10 2.55 5.80
CA PHE A 26 6.52 3.89 5.88
C PHE A 26 5.01 3.87 6.12
N ALA A 27 4.30 2.90 5.54
CA ALA A 27 2.87 2.71 5.77
C ALA A 27 2.52 2.18 7.18
N LYS A 28 3.51 1.89 8.03
CA LYS A 28 3.26 1.47 9.43
C LYS A 28 3.41 2.62 10.41
N ASP A 29 3.92 3.77 9.99
CA ASP A 29 4.14 4.93 10.84
C ASP A 29 2.88 5.83 10.86
N PRO A 30 2.21 5.99 12.02
CA PRO A 30 0.97 6.74 12.14
C PRO A 30 1.12 8.26 11.96
N ASP A 31 2.32 8.83 12.13
CA ASP A 31 2.57 10.28 12.08
C ASP A 31 2.96 10.79 10.67
N CYS A 32 3.02 9.90 9.70
CA CYS A 32 3.60 10.19 8.39
C CYS A 32 2.53 10.63 7.36
N ASP A 33 2.01 11.85 7.49
CA ASP A 33 0.86 12.30 6.69
C ASP A 33 1.22 12.85 5.28
N CYS A 34 2.43 13.37 5.06
CA CYS A 34 2.83 13.93 3.75
C CYS A 34 4.24 13.52 3.27
N SER A 35 5.22 13.41 4.19
CA SER A 35 6.62 13.07 3.86
C SER A 35 6.74 11.70 3.18
N CYS A 36 5.92 10.74 3.62
CA CYS A 36 5.93 9.39 3.10
C CYS A 36 5.54 9.29 1.61
N ILE A 37 4.66 10.14 1.10
CA ILE A 37 4.27 10.10 -0.34
C ILE A 37 5.44 10.56 -1.23
N LEU A 38 6.18 11.58 -0.81
CA LEU A 38 7.36 12.08 -1.53
C LEU A 38 8.46 11.02 -1.56
N ILE A 39 8.72 10.36 -0.43
CA ILE A 39 9.71 9.27 -0.34
C ILE A 39 9.31 8.09 -1.22
N ILE A 40 8.02 7.76 -1.27
CA ILE A 40 7.51 6.68 -2.14
C ILE A 40 7.70 7.04 -3.62
N GLY A 41 7.40 8.28 -4.02
CA GLY A 41 7.65 8.76 -5.39
C GLY A 41 9.12 8.68 -5.77
N GLU A 42 10.01 9.14 -4.87
CA GLU A 42 11.46 9.05 -5.06
C GLU A 42 11.94 7.59 -5.22
N LEU A 43 11.45 6.67 -4.38
CA LEU A 43 11.78 5.25 -4.49
C LEU A 43 11.35 4.65 -5.84
N LEU A 44 10.16 5.02 -6.32
CA LEU A 44 9.61 4.53 -7.58
C LEU A 44 10.34 5.09 -8.81
N ALA A 45 10.88 6.32 -8.73
CA ALA A 45 11.65 6.94 -9.80
C ALA A 45 12.91 6.13 -10.16
N HIS A 46 13.47 5.36 -9.22
CA HIS A 46 14.64 4.52 -9.43
C HIS A 46 14.34 3.18 -10.13
N LEU A 47 13.09 2.90 -10.48
CA LEU A 47 12.66 1.64 -11.08
C LEU A 47 12.40 1.78 -12.59
N ALA A 48 12.71 0.72 -13.33
CA ALA A 48 12.34 0.60 -14.74
C ALA A 48 10.80 0.55 -14.88
N PRO A 49 10.22 0.93 -16.04
CA PRO A 49 8.77 0.98 -16.22
C PRO A 49 8.04 -0.34 -15.92
N THR A 50 8.61 -1.48 -16.30
CA THR A 50 8.05 -2.81 -16.01
C THR A 50 8.05 -3.12 -14.52
N GLN A 51 9.09 -2.69 -13.80
CA GLN A 51 9.21 -2.84 -12.35
C GLN A 51 8.20 -1.93 -11.62
N ARG A 52 7.98 -0.71 -12.12
CA ARG A 52 6.94 0.20 -11.57
C ARG A 52 5.54 -0.37 -11.70
N ALA A 53 5.23 -1.03 -12.82
CA ALA A 53 3.93 -1.70 -13.01
C ALA A 53 3.73 -2.86 -12.03
N ALA A 54 4.76 -3.69 -11.81
CA ALA A 54 4.73 -4.77 -10.82
C ALA A 54 4.55 -4.24 -9.40
N VAL A 55 5.24 -3.16 -9.04
CA VAL A 55 5.08 -2.50 -7.74
C VAL A 55 3.67 -1.91 -7.58
N ALA A 56 3.12 -1.24 -8.60
CA ALA A 56 1.74 -0.74 -8.57
C ALA A 56 0.74 -1.88 -8.28
N GLN A 57 0.88 -3.00 -8.99
CA GLN A 57 0.00 -4.15 -8.79
C GLN A 57 0.10 -4.70 -7.37
N GLU A 58 1.30 -4.86 -6.81
CA GLU A 58 1.48 -5.35 -5.44
C GLU A 58 0.99 -4.36 -4.37
N LEU A 59 1.10 -3.04 -4.60
CA LEU A 59 0.53 -2.02 -3.72
C LEU A 59 -1.00 -2.15 -3.66
N PHE A 60 -1.64 -2.26 -4.83
CA PHE A 60 -3.09 -2.43 -4.91
C PHE A 60 -3.56 -3.74 -4.27
N MET A 61 -2.89 -4.86 -4.57
CA MET A 61 -3.19 -6.15 -3.96
C MET A 61 -2.97 -6.12 -2.43
N SER A 62 -1.94 -5.43 -1.96
CA SER A 62 -1.70 -5.26 -0.52
C SER A 62 -2.80 -4.44 0.16
N ALA A 63 -3.32 -3.40 -0.50
CA ALA A 63 -4.46 -2.63 0.02
C ALA A 63 -5.73 -3.49 0.11
N LEU A 64 -6.00 -4.32 -0.90
CA LEU A 64 -7.10 -5.29 -0.85
C LEU A 64 -6.96 -6.28 0.31
N ARG A 65 -5.74 -6.76 0.59
CA ARG A 65 -5.49 -7.60 1.78
C ARG A 65 -5.80 -6.86 3.08
N GLN A 66 -5.47 -5.58 3.22
CA GLN A 66 -5.85 -4.82 4.43
C GLN A 66 -7.36 -4.64 4.53
N ARG A 67 -8.07 -4.38 3.42
CA ARG A 67 -9.54 -4.37 3.41
C ARG A 67 -10.12 -5.68 3.92
N THR A 68 -9.60 -6.83 3.48
CA THR A 68 -10.07 -8.14 3.96
C THR A 68 -9.87 -8.28 5.47
N LYS A 69 -8.70 -7.89 6.00
CA LYS A 69 -8.46 -7.92 7.45
C LYS A 69 -9.40 -7.01 8.24
N VAL A 70 -9.64 -5.78 7.75
CA VAL A 70 -10.63 -4.88 8.35
C VAL A 70 -12.00 -5.56 8.39
N GLY A 71 -12.41 -6.20 7.29
CA GLY A 71 -13.65 -6.98 7.26
C GLY A 71 -13.70 -8.06 8.34
N THR A 72 -12.63 -8.86 8.49
CA THR A 72 -12.56 -9.88 9.54
C THR A 72 -12.65 -9.29 10.95
N LEU A 73 -11.95 -8.19 11.22
CA LEU A 73 -12.00 -7.52 12.54
C LEU A 73 -13.40 -6.95 12.84
N LEU A 74 -14.07 -6.38 11.82
CA LEU A 74 -15.45 -5.91 11.95
C LEU A 74 -16.44 -7.04 12.24
N GLU A 75 -16.18 -8.25 11.73
CA GLU A 75 -17.00 -9.43 12.07
C GLU A 75 -16.82 -9.84 13.54
N LEU A 76 -15.60 -9.78 14.09
CA LEU A 76 -15.36 -10.03 15.51
C LEU A 76 -16.08 -9.00 16.39
N LEU A 77 -16.09 -7.72 15.98
CA LEU A 77 -16.78 -6.66 16.72
C LEU A 77 -18.31 -6.83 16.79
N LYS A 78 -18.92 -7.74 16.02
CA LYS A 78 -20.36 -8.03 16.17
C LYS A 78 -20.70 -8.64 17.53
N GLU A 79 -19.73 -9.25 18.21
CA GLU A 79 -19.91 -9.75 19.58
C GLU A 79 -20.29 -8.64 20.56
N LEU A 80 -19.90 -7.38 20.27
CA LEU A 80 -20.29 -6.19 21.05
C LEU A 80 -21.80 -5.98 21.14
N ASP A 81 -22.59 -6.47 20.17
CA ASP A 81 -24.06 -6.35 20.22
C ASP A 81 -24.66 -7.07 21.43
N GLN A 82 -23.91 -8.00 22.04
CA GLN A 82 -24.29 -8.75 23.24
C GLN A 82 -23.78 -8.09 24.53
N PHE A 83 -22.98 -7.03 24.41
CA PHE A 83 -22.35 -6.40 25.56
C PHE A 83 -23.34 -5.48 26.27
N GLY A 84 -23.13 -5.32 27.57
CA GLY A 84 -23.95 -4.44 28.39
C GLY A 84 -23.16 -3.87 29.57
N PRO A 85 -23.83 -3.10 30.44
CA PRO A 85 -23.17 -2.46 31.58
C PRO A 85 -22.52 -3.43 32.60
N ALA A 86 -22.80 -4.72 32.49
CA ALA A 86 -22.25 -5.78 33.35
C ALA A 86 -21.23 -6.69 32.63
N SER A 87 -20.87 -6.40 31.37
CA SER A 87 -19.86 -7.15 30.62
C SER A 87 -18.51 -7.14 31.34
N GLU A 88 -17.71 -8.19 31.13
CA GLU A 88 -16.42 -8.30 31.78
C GLU A 88 -15.45 -7.25 31.24
N ILE A 89 -14.66 -6.63 32.13
CA ILE A 89 -13.72 -5.56 31.76
C ILE A 89 -12.71 -6.07 30.71
N GLY A 90 -12.29 -7.33 30.80
CA GLY A 90 -11.39 -7.94 29.82
C GLY A 90 -11.98 -8.02 28.41
N GLU A 91 -13.27 -8.30 28.28
CA GLU A 91 -13.98 -8.32 26.98
C GLU A 91 -14.07 -6.90 26.39
N ILE A 92 -14.29 -5.89 27.23
CA ILE A 92 -14.32 -4.48 26.83
C ILE A 92 -12.94 -4.02 26.35
N ASP A 93 -11.89 -4.36 27.09
CA ASP A 93 -10.50 -4.03 26.73
C ASP A 93 -10.10 -4.72 25.41
N GLU A 94 -10.47 -5.99 25.22
CA GLU A 94 -10.23 -6.70 23.96
C GLU A 94 -10.94 -6.04 22.79
N ALA A 95 -12.22 -5.67 22.94
CA ALA A 95 -12.95 -4.99 21.89
C ALA A 95 -12.33 -3.62 21.53
N ALA A 96 -11.81 -2.89 22.52
CA ALA A 96 -11.07 -1.65 22.28
C ALA A 96 -9.81 -1.89 21.43
N LEU A 97 -9.04 -2.94 21.73
CA LEU A 97 -7.87 -3.33 20.93
C LEU A 97 -8.24 -3.72 19.50
N ILE A 98 -9.39 -4.36 19.29
CA ILE A 98 -9.87 -4.69 17.93
C ILE A 98 -10.17 -3.41 17.14
N PHE A 99 -10.76 -2.37 17.76
CA PHE A 99 -10.94 -1.07 17.12
C PHE A 99 -9.60 -0.41 16.71
N ASP A 100 -8.59 -0.47 17.58
CA ASP A 100 -7.25 0.05 17.28
C ASP A 100 -6.63 -0.70 16.08
N ASP A 101 -6.80 -2.02 16.03
CA ASP A 101 -6.34 -2.83 14.90
C ASP A 101 -7.09 -2.51 13.60
N VAL A 102 -8.40 -2.27 13.66
CA VAL A 102 -9.20 -1.79 12.51
C VAL A 102 -8.62 -0.47 11.99
N ALA A 103 -8.41 0.51 12.88
CA ALA A 103 -7.88 1.82 12.52
C ALA A 103 -6.50 1.69 11.87
N LYS A 104 -5.64 0.83 12.43
CA LYS A 104 -4.31 0.54 11.90
C LYS A 104 -4.36 -0.09 10.51
N GLN A 105 -5.16 -1.14 10.30
CA GLN A 105 -5.27 -1.77 8.98
C GLN A 105 -5.88 -0.81 7.94
N ALA A 106 -6.88 -0.01 8.33
CA ALA A 106 -7.48 1.00 7.47
C ALA A 106 -6.48 2.08 7.03
N ARG A 107 -5.66 2.58 7.97
CA ARG A 107 -4.60 3.54 7.69
C ARG A 107 -3.56 2.96 6.72
N MET A 108 -3.10 1.74 6.97
CA MET A 108 -2.19 1.03 6.07
C MET A 108 -2.78 0.89 4.66
N GLY A 109 -4.06 0.50 4.55
CA GLY A 109 -4.76 0.40 3.27
C GLY A 109 -4.82 1.73 2.52
N SER A 110 -5.15 2.82 3.22
CA SER A 110 -5.17 4.18 2.66
C SER A 110 -3.80 4.59 2.14
N GLN A 111 -2.73 4.38 2.92
CA GLN A 111 -1.37 4.74 2.50
C GLN A 111 -0.90 3.94 1.28
N LEU A 112 -1.23 2.64 1.21
CA LEU A 112 -0.94 1.81 0.03
C LEU A 112 -1.67 2.30 -1.22
N LEU A 113 -2.92 2.77 -1.10
CA LEU A 113 -3.67 3.33 -2.22
C LEU A 113 -3.15 4.70 -2.64
N ARG A 114 -2.71 5.55 -1.69
CA ARG A 114 -2.05 6.83 -2.01
C ARG A 114 -0.73 6.59 -2.76
N ALA A 115 0.07 5.61 -2.32
CA ALA A 115 1.28 5.17 -3.01
C ALA A 115 0.99 4.67 -4.43
N PHE A 116 -0.06 3.87 -4.60
CA PHE A 116 -0.52 3.40 -5.91
C PHE A 116 -0.92 4.56 -6.83
N ALA A 117 -1.67 5.54 -6.32
CA ALA A 117 -2.08 6.72 -7.07
C ALA A 117 -0.89 7.58 -7.51
N ALA A 118 0.07 7.83 -6.62
CA ALA A 118 1.29 8.57 -6.93
C ALA A 118 2.07 7.92 -8.08
N ASN A 119 2.30 6.59 -8.02
CA ASN A 119 2.96 5.85 -9.10
C ASN A 119 2.24 6.00 -10.45
N ARG A 120 0.90 6.03 -10.45
CA ARG A 120 0.09 6.20 -11.66
C ARG A 120 0.25 7.61 -12.26
N HIS A 121 0.28 8.65 -11.43
CA HIS A 121 0.48 10.01 -11.88
C HIS A 121 1.87 10.21 -12.51
N ASP A 122 2.94 9.70 -11.88
CA ASP A 122 4.30 9.77 -12.42
C ASP A 122 4.42 9.11 -13.82
N ILE A 123 3.71 7.99 -14.04
CA ILE A 123 3.68 7.31 -15.34
C ILE A 123 2.97 8.16 -16.40
N LEU A 124 1.89 8.85 -16.03
CA LEU A 124 1.14 9.73 -16.94
C LEU A 124 1.96 10.98 -17.31
N ASP A 125 2.60 11.60 -16.33
CA ASP A 125 3.42 12.80 -16.53
C ASP A 125 4.68 12.50 -17.36
N ALA A 126 5.31 11.35 -17.14
CA ALA A 126 6.40 10.87 -17.99
C ALA A 126 5.94 10.66 -19.45
N ARG A 127 4.76 10.05 -19.67
CA ARG A 127 4.25 9.85 -21.04
C ARG A 127 3.96 11.17 -21.76
N GLN A 128 3.46 12.18 -21.06
CA GLN A 128 3.16 13.50 -21.63
C GLN A 128 4.45 14.25 -22.02
N THR A 129 5.50 14.20 -21.19
CA THR A 129 6.81 14.79 -21.50
C THR A 129 7.51 14.12 -22.67
N PHE A 130 7.45 12.78 -22.78
CA PHE A 130 7.95 12.07 -23.97
C PHE A 130 7.18 12.41 -25.26
N GLY A 131 5.86 12.65 -25.16
CA GLY A 131 5.04 13.07 -26.30
C GLY A 131 5.36 14.50 -26.79
N ALA A 132 5.62 15.42 -25.86
CA ALA A 132 5.99 16.80 -26.17
C ALA A 132 7.37 16.90 -26.85
N ASN A 133 8.37 16.13 -26.39
CA ASN A 133 9.70 16.14 -27.00
C ASN A 133 9.70 15.54 -28.42
N GLN A 134 8.92 14.49 -28.68
CA GLN A 134 8.77 13.92 -30.04
C GLN A 134 8.00 14.82 -31.00
N ALA A 135 7.15 15.72 -30.50
CA ALA A 135 6.47 16.73 -31.31
C ALA A 135 7.38 17.90 -31.66
N GLY A 136 8.35 18.23 -30.79
CA GLY A 136 9.36 19.28 -31.03
C GLY A 136 10.45 18.87 -32.04
N GLU A 137 10.87 17.61 -32.06
CA GLU A 137 11.92 17.11 -32.98
C GLU A 137 11.46 16.92 -34.44
N ARG A 138 10.15 16.96 -34.73
CA ARG A 138 9.63 16.86 -36.12
C ARG A 138 9.52 18.21 -36.84
N LEU A 139 9.90 19.30 -36.18
CA LEU A 139 9.81 20.68 -36.70
C LEU A 139 11.18 21.35 -36.90
N SER A 140 12.28 20.61 -36.83
CA SER A 140 13.64 21.11 -37.14
C SER A 140 14.18 20.52 -38.43
#